data_AF-A0A815H3H1-F1
#
_entry.id   AF-A0A815H3H1-F1
#
_cell.length_a   1.000
_cell.length_b   1.000
_cell.length_c   1.000
_cell.angle_alpha   90.00
_cell.angle_beta   90.00
_cell.angle_gamma   90.00
#
_symmetry.space_group_name_H-M   'P 1'
#
loop_
_entity.id
_entity.type
_entity.pdbx_description
1 polymer ?
#
loop_
_entity_poly.entity_id
_entity_poly.type
_entity_poly.pdbx_seq_one_letter_code
_entity_poly.pdbx_strand_id
1 'polypeptide(L)'
;MTSLLKIYSWISIIFPWFSSLLYLFLPGETMKYFGHSPTPSGEFWVQVVASGDILIGFLALVGLRTKHNGVLKLILQSIAIYTIFHMSTFWYVHAYRKNHPYGCVSYMIFLVMCIVVCIWWGWWKSPHQLNNTTVFENKNKYRFLSFFTNV
;
A
#
# COMPACT_ATOMS: atom_id res chain seq x y z
N MET A 1 15.42 -7.33 5.53
CA MET A 1 14.04 -7.71 5.94
C MET A 1 14.10 -9.06 6.62
N THR A 2 13.66 -9.18 7.86
CA THR A 2 13.60 -10.47 8.59
C THR A 2 12.62 -11.44 7.91
N SER A 3 12.80 -12.75 8.11
CA SER A 3 11.96 -13.81 7.51
C SER A 3 10.48 -13.64 7.86
N LEU A 4 10.17 -13.28 9.10
CA LEU A 4 8.79 -13.04 9.58
C LEU A 4 8.12 -11.84 8.90
N LEU A 5 8.85 -10.74 8.70
CA LEU A 5 8.31 -9.55 8.03
C LEU A 5 7.97 -9.84 6.57
N LYS A 6 8.78 -10.67 5.89
CA LYS A 6 8.47 -11.14 4.53
C LYS A 6 7.20 -11.98 4.50
N ILE A 7 7.06 -12.96 5.39
CA ILE A 7 5.88 -13.84 5.45
C ILE A 7 4.62 -13.02 5.72
N TYR A 8 4.67 -12.11 6.70
CA TYR A 8 3.58 -11.20 7.00
C TYR A 8 3.19 -10.37 5.77
N SER A 9 4.17 -9.73 5.10
CA SER A 9 3.90 -8.97 3.87
C SER A 9 3.29 -9.81 2.76
N TRP A 10 3.71 -11.07 2.58
CA TRP A 10 3.11 -11.96 1.58
C TRP A 10 1.66 -12.31 1.90
N ILE A 11 1.36 -12.67 3.15
CA ILE A 11 -0.02 -12.99 3.58
C ILE A 11 -0.92 -11.77 3.42
N SER A 12 -0.44 -10.58 3.80
CA SER A 12 -1.15 -9.31 3.65
C SER A 12 -1.35 -8.86 2.20
N ILE A 13 -0.67 -9.48 1.23
CA ILE A 13 -0.88 -9.23 -0.22
C ILE A 13 -1.80 -10.29 -0.82
N ILE A 14 -1.54 -11.57 -0.54
CA ILE A 14 -2.24 -12.71 -1.14
C ILE A 14 -3.72 -12.75 -0.72
N PHE A 15 -4.01 -12.51 0.56
CA PHE A 15 -5.37 -12.64 1.07
C PHE A 15 -6.31 -11.55 0.49
N PRO A 16 -5.93 -10.25 0.46
CA PRO A 16 -6.73 -9.23 -0.21
C PRO A 16 -6.89 -9.47 -1.71
N TRP A 17 -5.85 -9.99 -2.38
CA TRP A 17 -5.93 -10.34 -3.80
C TRP A 17 -7.02 -11.35 -4.10
N PHE A 18 -7.16 -12.38 -3.28
CA PHE A 18 -8.21 -13.38 -3.49
C PHE A 18 -9.61 -12.76 -3.36
N SER A 19 -9.84 -11.91 -2.36
CA SER A 19 -11.12 -11.18 -2.23
C SER A 19 -11.36 -10.22 -3.39
N SER A 20 -10.34 -9.47 -3.83
CA SER A 20 -10.47 -8.53 -4.95
C SER A 20 -10.72 -9.25 -6.27
N LEU A 21 -10.19 -10.46 -6.49
CA LEU A 21 -10.53 -11.26 -7.66
C LEU A 21 -12.02 -11.68 -7.66
N LEU A 22 -12.56 -12.06 -6.50
CA LEU A 22 -14.00 -12.34 -6.38
C LEU A 22 -14.83 -11.09 -6.70
N TYR A 23 -14.41 -9.92 -6.22
CA TYR A 23 -15.09 -8.65 -6.49
C TYR A 23 -15.04 -8.26 -7.97
N LEU A 24 -13.94 -8.61 -8.67
CA LEU A 24 -13.77 -8.33 -10.08
C LEU A 24 -14.66 -9.21 -10.97
N PHE A 25 -14.71 -10.51 -10.69
CA PHE A 25 -15.44 -11.48 -11.51
C PHE A 25 -16.91 -11.64 -11.13
N LEU A 26 -17.27 -11.37 -9.87
CA LEU A 26 -18.63 -11.51 -9.35
C LEU A 26 -19.07 -10.23 -8.61
N PRO A 27 -19.09 -9.06 -9.28
CA PRO A 27 -19.42 -7.79 -8.64
C PRO A 27 -20.87 -7.74 -8.15
N GLY A 28 -21.82 -8.34 -8.89
CA GLY A 28 -23.22 -8.42 -8.48
C GLY A 28 -23.43 -9.24 -7.21
N GLU A 29 -22.77 -10.40 -7.09
CA GLU A 29 -22.83 -11.23 -5.86
C GLU A 29 -22.17 -10.51 -4.68
N THR A 30 -21.11 -9.74 -4.94
CA THR A 30 -20.48 -8.89 -3.92
C THR A 30 -21.44 -7.83 -3.39
N MET A 31 -22.18 -7.15 -4.28
CA MET A 31 -23.19 -6.17 -3.86
C MET A 31 -24.30 -6.82 -3.02
N LYS A 32 -24.77 -8.01 -3.41
CA LYS A 32 -25.77 -8.79 -2.66
C LYS A 32 -25.26 -9.17 -1.27
N TYR A 33 -24.01 -9.62 -1.16
CA TYR A 33 -23.36 -9.93 0.12
C TYR A 33 -23.37 -8.72 1.08
N PHE A 34 -23.19 -7.51 0.54
CA PHE A 34 -23.26 -6.26 1.31
C PHE A 34 -24.68 -5.69 1.52
N GLY A 35 -25.72 -6.45 1.16
CA GLY A 35 -27.13 -6.09 1.36
C GLY A 35 -27.70 -5.11 0.35
N HIS A 36 -27.06 -4.94 -0.82
CA HIS A 36 -27.51 -4.04 -1.87
C HIS A 36 -27.99 -4.80 -3.11
N SER A 37 -28.97 -4.26 -3.81
CA SER A 37 -29.38 -4.78 -5.12
C SER A 37 -28.32 -4.43 -6.16
N PRO A 38 -27.90 -5.39 -7.03
CA PRO A 38 -26.95 -5.11 -8.09
C PRO A 38 -27.49 -4.04 -9.04
N THR A 39 -26.63 -3.09 -9.40
CA THR A 39 -26.94 -2.08 -10.42
C THR A 39 -25.73 -1.94 -11.34
N PRO A 40 -25.90 -1.61 -12.64
CA PRO A 40 -24.78 -1.50 -13.56
C PRO A 40 -23.68 -0.53 -13.08
N SER A 41 -24.09 0.60 -12.48
CA SER A 41 -23.16 1.57 -11.88
C SER A 41 -22.44 0.99 -10.65
N GLY A 42 -23.17 0.31 -9.77
CA GLY A 42 -22.57 -0.31 -8.59
C GLY A 42 -21.56 -1.40 -8.94
N GLU A 43 -21.90 -2.26 -9.91
CA GLU A 43 -21.01 -3.33 -10.37
C GLU A 43 -19.73 -2.77 -11.00
N PHE A 44 -19.86 -1.74 -11.83
CA PHE A 44 -18.73 -1.02 -12.41
C PHE A 44 -17.79 -0.48 -11.31
N TRP A 45 -18.33 0.20 -10.28
CA TRP A 45 -17.51 0.73 -9.20
C TRP A 45 -16.84 -0.37 -8.37
N VAL A 46 -17.52 -1.49 -8.11
CA VAL A 46 -16.92 -2.65 -7.44
C VAL A 46 -15.72 -3.18 -8.23
N GLN A 47 -15.85 -3.31 -9.55
CA GLN A 47 -14.75 -3.75 -10.42
C GLN A 47 -13.58 -2.76 -10.46
N VAL A 48 -13.86 -1.45 -10.48
CA VAL A 48 -12.83 -0.40 -10.43
C VAL A 48 -12.03 -0.49 -9.13
N VAL A 49 -12.71 -0.60 -7.98
CA VAL A 49 -12.05 -0.72 -6.67
C VAL A 49 -11.23 -2.01 -6.60
N ALA A 50 -11.81 -3.13 -7.03
CA ALA A 50 -11.12 -4.43 -7.08
C ALA A 50 -9.85 -4.40 -7.95
N SER A 51 -9.89 -3.71 -9.09
CA SER A 51 -8.74 -3.51 -9.97
C SER A 51 -7.65 -2.68 -9.27
N GLY A 52 -8.05 -1.66 -8.52
CA GLY A 52 -7.15 -0.85 -7.69
C GLY A 52 -6.43 -1.67 -6.63
N ASP A 53 -7.15 -2.55 -5.91
CA ASP A 53 -6.55 -3.43 -4.89
C ASP A 53 -5.52 -4.39 -5.49
N ILE A 54 -5.82 -4.96 -6.66
CA ILE A 54 -4.91 -5.85 -7.38
C ILE A 54 -3.63 -5.09 -7.77
N LEU A 55 -3.77 -3.89 -8.35
CA LEU A 55 -2.65 -3.03 -8.74
C LEU A 55 -1.75 -2.69 -7.54
N ILE A 56 -2.36 -2.32 -6.41
CA ILE A 56 -1.64 -1.95 -5.19
C ILE A 56 -0.90 -3.14 -4.59
N GLY A 57 -1.52 -4.32 -4.54
CA GLY A 57 -0.81 -5.52 -4.13
C GLY A 57 0.33 -5.89 -5.10
N PHE A 58 0.20 -5.60 -6.41
CA PHE A 58 1.28 -5.81 -7.37
C PHE A 58 2.44 -4.86 -7.08
N LEU A 59 2.16 -3.58 -6.83
CA LEU A 59 3.19 -2.62 -6.42
C LEU A 59 3.86 -3.04 -5.11
N ALA A 60 3.12 -3.60 -4.15
CA ALA A 60 3.70 -4.14 -2.92
C ALA A 60 4.67 -5.30 -3.22
N LEU A 61 4.36 -6.20 -4.15
CA LEU A 61 5.28 -7.26 -4.60
C LEU A 61 6.55 -6.70 -5.25
N VAL A 62 6.42 -5.67 -6.08
CA VAL A 62 7.57 -4.96 -6.66
C VAL A 62 8.41 -4.33 -5.55
N GLY A 63 7.76 -3.74 -4.54
CA GLY A 63 8.40 -3.17 -3.35
C GLY A 63 9.19 -4.20 -2.55
N LEU A 64 8.66 -5.42 -2.39
CA LEU A 64 9.35 -6.52 -1.70
C LEU A 64 10.59 -7.02 -2.43
N ARG A 65 10.65 -6.84 -3.76
CA ARG A 65 11.73 -7.35 -4.61
C ARG A 65 12.75 -6.30 -5.00
N THR A 66 12.39 -5.02 -5.00
CA THR A 66 13.29 -3.94 -5.41
C THR A 66 14.40 -3.71 -4.38
N LYS A 67 15.62 -3.46 -4.88
CA LYS A 67 16.77 -3.01 -4.08
C LYS A 67 16.97 -1.49 -4.19
N HIS A 68 16.23 -0.82 -5.07
CA HIS A 68 16.39 0.61 -5.31
C HIS A 68 15.55 1.42 -4.32
N ASN A 69 16.21 2.11 -3.38
CA ASN A 69 15.55 2.87 -2.32
C ASN A 69 14.56 3.91 -2.84
N GLY A 70 14.86 4.56 -3.97
CA GLY A 70 13.93 5.52 -4.60
C GLY A 70 12.65 4.87 -5.13
N VAL A 71 12.74 3.64 -5.67
CA VAL A 71 11.57 2.91 -6.19
C VAL A 71 10.73 2.40 -5.03
N LEU A 72 11.38 1.86 -4.00
CA LEU A 72 10.70 1.42 -2.78
C LEU A 72 9.94 2.58 -2.12
N LYS A 73 10.55 3.77 -2.04
CA LYS A 73 9.90 4.97 -1.49
C LYS A 73 8.64 5.33 -2.27
N LEU A 74 8.72 5.43 -3.60
CA LEU A 74 7.57 5.77 -4.44
C LEU A 74 6.45 4.73 -4.29
N ILE A 75 6.78 3.45 -4.26
CA ILE A 75 5.81 2.36 -4.03
C ILE A 75 5.10 2.53 -2.69
N LEU A 76 5.85 2.74 -1.61
CA LEU A 76 5.27 2.93 -0.28
C LEU A 76 4.37 4.17 -0.22
N GLN A 77 4.75 5.26 -0.90
CA GLN A 77 3.93 6.47 -1.02
C GLN A 77 2.63 6.22 -1.83
N SER A 78 2.69 5.47 -2.93
CA SER A 78 1.51 5.13 -3.72
C SER A 78 0.54 4.23 -2.94
N ILE A 79 1.05 3.20 -2.26
CA ILE A 79 0.26 2.32 -1.39
C ILE A 79 -0.40 3.14 -0.28
N ALA A 80 0.36 4.06 0.31
CA ALA A 80 -0.12 4.96 1.35
C ALA A 80 -1.30 5.82 0.90
N ILE A 81 -1.13 6.54 -0.22
CA ILE A 81 -2.16 7.40 -0.80
C ILE A 81 -3.42 6.58 -1.09
N TYR A 82 -3.26 5.43 -1.77
CA TYR A 82 -4.38 4.55 -2.06
C TYR A 82 -5.13 4.11 -0.80
N THR A 83 -4.39 3.65 0.21
CA THR A 83 -4.98 3.12 1.44
C THR A 83 -5.77 4.20 2.18
N ILE A 84 -5.26 5.44 2.21
CA ILE A 84 -5.98 6.59 2.79
C ILE A 84 -7.28 6.82 2.02
N PHE A 85 -7.24 6.96 0.70
CA PHE A 85 -8.45 7.17 -0.11
C PHE A 85 -9.47 6.04 0.05
N HIS A 86 -9.00 4.79 -0.02
CA HIS A 86 -9.83 3.60 0.10
C HIS A 86 -10.50 3.54 1.48
N MET A 87 -9.72 3.60 2.57
CA MET A 87 -10.24 3.52 3.93
C MET A 87 -11.10 4.73 4.31
N SER A 88 -10.76 5.94 3.87
CA SER A 88 -11.60 7.13 4.08
C SER A 88 -12.96 7.00 3.41
N THR A 89 -13.01 6.40 2.22
CA THR A 89 -14.28 6.15 1.51
C THR A 89 -15.13 5.12 2.27
N PHE A 90 -14.52 4.02 2.73
CA PHE A 90 -15.22 3.02 3.55
C PHE A 90 -15.72 3.61 4.87
N TRP A 91 -14.89 4.39 5.56
CA TRP A 91 -15.27 5.06 6.80
C TRP A 91 -16.42 6.03 6.57
N TYR A 92 -16.34 6.92 5.56
CA TYR A 92 -17.40 7.88 5.25
C TYR A 92 -18.74 7.19 4.99
N VAL A 93 -18.74 6.11 4.21
CA VAL A 93 -19.97 5.35 3.93
C VAL A 93 -20.55 4.72 5.21
N HIS A 94 -19.70 4.19 6.10
CA HIS A 94 -20.18 3.61 7.37
C HIS A 94 -20.58 4.67 8.41
N ALA A 95 -19.96 5.84 8.40
CA ALA A 95 -20.28 6.94 9.31
C ALA A 95 -21.58 7.65 8.93
N TYR A 96 -21.87 7.79 7.63
CA TYR A 96 -22.95 8.66 7.15
C TYR A 96 -24.05 7.95 6.35
N ARG A 97 -23.84 6.74 5.82
CA ARG A 97 -24.81 6.07 4.94
C ARG A 97 -25.35 4.72 5.43
N LYS A 98 -24.71 4.07 6.40
CA LYS A 98 -25.21 2.82 6.99
C LYS A 98 -25.51 2.99 8.48
N ASN A 99 -26.67 2.51 8.93
CA ASN A 99 -27.04 2.42 10.36
C ASN A 99 -26.27 1.31 11.12
N HIS A 100 -25.06 0.95 10.68
CA HIS A 100 -24.23 -0.09 11.31
C HIS A 100 -23.02 0.55 12.02
N PRO A 101 -23.15 0.91 13.32
CA PRO A 101 -22.13 1.65 14.05
C PRO A 101 -20.83 0.84 14.26
N TYR A 102 -20.91 -0.50 14.25
CA TYR A 102 -19.78 -1.37 14.60
C TYR A 102 -18.64 -1.38 13.57
N GLY A 103 -18.92 -1.06 12.30
CA GLY A 103 -17.86 -0.96 11.27
C GLY A 103 -17.13 0.38 11.27
N CYS A 104 -17.79 1.46 11.70
CA CYS A 104 -17.24 2.81 11.62
C CYS A 104 -15.95 2.97 12.44
N VAL A 105 -15.95 2.45 13.68
CA VAL A 105 -14.80 2.56 14.59
C VAL A 105 -13.59 1.78 14.10
N SER A 106 -13.79 0.55 13.60
CA SER A 106 -12.68 -0.27 13.08
C SER A 106 -12.05 0.37 11.84
N TYR A 107 -12.85 0.89 10.90
CA TYR A 107 -12.32 1.61 9.74
C TYR A 107 -11.61 2.92 10.12
N MET A 108 -12.11 3.64 11.14
CA MET A 108 -11.46 4.86 11.62
C MET A 108 -10.09 4.56 12.25
N ILE A 109 -10.02 3.54 13.11
CA ILE A 109 -8.75 3.09 13.70
C ILE A 109 -7.78 2.66 12.60
N PHE A 110 -8.26 1.87 11.63
CA PHE A 110 -7.44 1.40 10.53
C PHE A 110 -6.92 2.58 9.69
N LEU A 111 -7.77 3.56 9.39
CA LEU A 111 -7.39 4.78 8.69
C LEU A 111 -6.29 5.56 9.43
N VAL A 112 -6.44 5.76 10.75
CA VAL A 112 -5.44 6.43 11.59
C VAL A 112 -4.13 5.65 11.60
N MET A 113 -4.18 4.33 11.76
CA MET A 113 -2.98 3.49 11.69
C MET A 113 -2.30 3.58 10.33
N CYS A 114 -3.07 3.55 9.24
CA CYS A 114 -2.54 3.73 7.89
C CYS A 114 -1.85 5.08 7.77
N ILE A 115 -2.49 6.19 8.15
CA ILE A 115 -1.88 7.54 8.11
C ILE A 115 -0.55 7.57 8.87
N VAL A 116 -0.51 7.02 10.10
CA VAL A 116 0.72 6.98 10.90
C VAL A 116 1.81 6.16 10.21
N VAL A 117 1.50 4.97 9.72
CA VAL A 117 2.47 4.11 9.00
C VAL A 117 2.95 4.78 7.71
N CYS A 118 2.05 5.45 6.98
CA CYS A 118 2.34 6.17 5.74
C CYS A 118 3.29 7.35 5.99
N ILE A 119 3.03 8.16 7.00
CA ILE A 119 3.90 9.26 7.44
C ILE A 119 5.26 8.71 7.88
N TRP A 120 5.25 7.65 8.70
CA TRP A 120 6.46 7.06 9.25
C TRP A 120 7.36 6.44 8.17
N TRP A 121 6.83 5.65 7.24
CA TRP A 121 7.64 4.95 6.23
C TRP A 121 7.86 5.75 4.94
N GLY A 122 6.86 6.49 4.46
CA GLY A 122 6.94 7.26 3.22
C GLY A 122 7.76 8.54 3.34
N TRP A 123 7.68 9.21 4.51
CA TRP A 123 8.28 10.52 4.69
C TRP A 123 9.37 10.57 5.76
N TRP A 124 9.24 9.86 6.89
CA TRP A 124 10.19 10.00 8.00
C TRP A 124 11.39 9.03 7.94
N LYS A 125 11.14 7.73 7.73
CA LYS A 125 12.18 6.70 7.74
C LYS A 125 13.02 6.66 6.45
N SER A 126 12.45 7.13 5.33
CA SER A 126 13.11 7.14 4.01
C SER A 126 14.28 8.14 3.88
N PRO A 127 14.21 9.41 4.33
CA PRO A 127 15.33 10.35 4.23
C PRO A 127 16.54 9.98 5.09
N HIS A 128 16.33 9.34 6.25
CA HIS A 128 17.44 8.94 7.13
C HIS A 128 18.28 7.77 6.59
N GLN A 129 17.75 6.95 5.67
CA GLN A 129 18.55 5.93 4.98
C GLN A 129 19.19 6.42 3.68
N LEU A 130 18.59 7.42 3.01
CA LEU A 130 19.15 8.06 1.82
C LEU A 130 20.41 8.88 2.15
N ASN A 131 20.43 9.63 3.26
CA ASN A 131 21.62 10.38 3.67
C ASN A 131 22.80 9.47 4.05
N ASN A 132 22.54 8.28 4.59
CA ASN A 132 23.62 7.35 4.95
C ASN A 132 24.16 6.58 3.73
N THR A 133 23.39 6.39 2.66
CA THR A 133 23.89 5.69 1.46
C THR A 133 24.62 6.62 0.50
N THR A 134 24.16 7.87 0.33
CA THR A 134 24.88 8.86 -0.51
C THR A 134 26.22 9.27 0.09
N VAL A 135 26.34 9.38 1.43
CA VAL A 135 27.62 9.68 2.09
C VAL A 135 28.61 8.51 1.97
N PHE A 136 28.14 7.25 1.99
CA PHE A 136 29.01 6.08 1.80
C PHE A 136 29.44 5.88 0.34
N GLU A 137 28.56 6.12 -0.64
CA GLU A 137 28.94 6.08 -2.06
C GLU A 137 29.94 7.21 -2.40
N ASN A 138 29.75 8.43 -1.88
CA ASN A 138 30.68 9.53 -2.15
C ASN A 138 32.05 9.26 -1.52
N LYS A 139 32.11 8.73 -0.29
CA LYS A 139 33.40 8.38 0.35
C LYS A 139 34.17 7.29 -0.42
N ASN A 140 33.50 6.29 -0.98
CA ASN A 140 34.18 5.27 -1.78
C ASN A 140 34.56 5.75 -3.18
N LYS A 141 33.76 6.63 -3.80
CA LYS A 141 34.05 7.18 -5.13
C LYS A 141 35.32 8.06 -5.11
N TYR A 142 35.54 8.83 -4.03
CA TYR A 142 36.79 9.60 -3.87
C TYR A 142 37.98 8.79 -3.37
N ARG A 143 37.75 7.65 -2.69
CA ARG A 143 38.84 6.75 -2.27
C ARG A 143 39.42 5.94 -3.43
N PHE A 144 38.59 5.61 -4.43
CA PHE A 144 39.04 4.96 -5.66
C PHE A 144 39.81 5.93 -6.56
N LEU A 145 39.36 7.19 -6.67
CA LEU A 145 40.06 8.23 -7.43
C LEU A 145 41.43 8.60 -6.84
N SER A 146 41.60 8.57 -5.51
CA SER A 146 42.91 8.80 -4.87
C SER A 146 43.92 7.65 -5.04
N PHE A 147 43.47 6.47 -5.47
CA PHE A 147 44.36 5.32 -5.71
C PHE A 147 45.03 5.39 -7.10
N PHE A 148 44.43 6.10 -8.05
CA PHE A 148 44.95 6.23 -9.42
C PHE A 148 45.76 7.51 -9.68
N THR A 149 45.86 8.43 -8.72
CA THR A 149 46.60 9.69 -8.86
C THR A 149 47.97 9.70 -8.15
N ASN A 150 48.47 8.54 -7.71
CA ASN A 150 49.78 8.39 -7.05
C ASN A 150 50.70 7.39 -7.77
N VAL A 151 50.63 7.32 -9.10
CA VAL A 151 51.64 6.65 -9.95
C VAL A 151 52.20 7.66 -10.92
#